data_AF-A0A7C3P3C2-F1
#
_entry.id   AF-A0A7C3P3C2-F1
#
_cell.length_a   1.000
_cell.length_b   1.000
_cell.length_c   1.000
_cell.angle_alpha   90.00
_cell.angle_beta   90.00
_cell.angle_gamma   90.00
#
_symmetry.space_group_name_H-M   'P 1'
#
loop_
_entity.id
_entity.type
_entity.pdbx_description
1 polymer ?
#
loop_
_entity_poly.entity_id
_entity_poly.type
_entity_poly.pdbx_seq_one_letter_code
_entity_poly.pdbx_strand_id
1 'polypeptide(L)'
;MEREKEGDTLQEFTVKYYEEQLIKGIENFHPGGVDYTEKLAMEVGVQEGAKVLDVASGSGETALYLAMKFKAVVVGFDLSEKMVAHATERAKKLGLTHL
;
A
#
# COMPACT_ATOMS: atom_id res chain seq x y z
N MET A 1 11.40 -38.80 13.82
CA MET A 1 10.27 -38.33 14.65
C MET A 1 10.11 -36.86 14.33
N GLU A 2 8.95 -36.49 13.81
CA GLU A 2 8.67 -35.28 13.05
C GLU A 2 8.91 -34.01 13.87
N ARG A 3 9.54 -33.00 13.25
CA ARG A 3 9.56 -31.64 13.79
C ARG A 3 8.14 -31.11 13.71
N GLU A 4 7.57 -30.74 14.86
CA GLU A 4 6.35 -29.94 14.91
C GLU A 4 6.53 -28.72 13.99
N LYS A 5 5.58 -28.48 13.09
CA LYS A 5 5.59 -27.28 12.26
C LYS A 5 5.36 -26.09 13.18
N GLU A 6 6.38 -25.23 13.35
CA GLU A 6 6.19 -23.92 13.97
C GLU A 6 5.02 -23.21 13.27
N GLY A 7 4.04 -22.79 14.05
CA GLY A 7 2.93 -21.99 13.55
C GLY A 7 3.42 -20.65 13.01
N ASP A 8 2.62 -20.02 12.17
CA ASP A 8 2.95 -18.69 11.63
C ASP A 8 3.23 -17.70 12.79
N THR A 9 4.29 -16.92 12.67
CA THR A 9 4.48 -15.74 13.51
C THR A 9 3.31 -14.77 13.32
N LEU A 10 3.09 -13.85 14.28
CA LEU A 10 2.03 -12.84 14.17
C LEU A 10 2.19 -12.00 12.89
N GLN A 11 3.42 -11.73 12.47
CA GLN A 11 3.73 -10.97 11.25
C GLN A 11 3.32 -11.77 10.00
N GLU A 12 3.72 -13.04 9.91
CA GLU A 12 3.38 -13.91 8.78
C GLU A 12 1.87 -14.14 8.68
N PHE A 13 1.19 -14.35 9.82
CA PHE A 13 -0.26 -14.44 9.87
C PHE A 13 -0.92 -13.15 9.37
N THR A 14 -0.42 -11.99 9.82
CA THR A 14 -0.95 -10.68 9.40
C THR A 14 -0.78 -10.50 7.90
N VAL A 15 0.41 -10.76 7.35
CA VAL A 15 0.65 -10.67 5.90
C VAL A 15 -0.34 -11.55 5.12
N LYS A 16 -0.47 -12.83 5.49
CA LYS A 16 -1.40 -13.76 4.84
C LYS A 16 -2.85 -13.26 4.90
N TYR A 17 -3.29 -12.77 6.06
CA TYR A 17 -4.65 -12.26 6.23
C TYR A 17 -4.98 -11.10 5.29
N TYR A 18 -4.04 -10.15 5.12
CA TYR A 18 -4.23 -9.01 4.21
C TYR A 18 -4.15 -9.42 2.73
N GLU A 19 -3.24 -10.32 2.37
CA GLU A 19 -3.18 -10.89 1.01
C GLU A 19 -4.49 -11.57 0.61
N GLU A 20 -5.14 -12.29 1.53
CA GLU A 20 -6.45 -12.90 1.28
C GLU A 20 -7.55 -11.86 1.00
N GLN A 21 -7.50 -10.67 1.60
CA GLN A 21 -8.48 -9.61 1.30
C GLN A 21 -8.30 -9.08 -0.12
N LEU A 22 -7.04 -8.93 -0.56
CA LEU A 22 -6.74 -8.54 -1.94
C LEU A 22 -7.28 -9.58 -2.94
N ILE A 23 -7.10 -10.88 -2.66
CA ILE A 23 -7.63 -11.97 -3.50
C ILE A 23 -9.16 -11.90 -3.59
N LYS A 24 -9.83 -11.45 -2.52
CA LYS A 24 -11.28 -11.22 -2.49
C LYS A 24 -11.71 -9.94 -3.22
N GLY A 25 -10.78 -9.21 -3.84
CA GLY A 25 -11.03 -7.97 -4.58
C GLY A 25 -11.19 -6.75 -3.69
N ILE A 26 -10.80 -6.82 -2.41
CA ILE A 26 -10.85 -5.68 -1.50
C ILE A 26 -9.52 -4.94 -1.61
N GLU A 27 -9.46 -3.93 -2.48
CA GLU A 27 -8.25 -3.14 -2.71
C GLU A 27 -8.02 -2.09 -1.61
N ASN A 28 -9.09 -1.54 -1.03
CA ASN A 28 -9.02 -0.62 0.09
C ASN A 28 -9.53 -1.29 1.37
N PHE A 29 -8.62 -1.55 2.29
CA PHE A 29 -8.90 -2.20 3.57
C PHE A 29 -8.56 -1.32 4.79
N HIS A 30 -8.13 -0.08 4.55
CA HIS A 30 -7.80 0.85 5.64
C HIS A 30 -9.04 1.71 6.01
N PRO A 31 -9.36 1.86 7.31
CA PRO A 31 -10.47 2.71 7.73
C PRO A 31 -10.34 4.14 7.20
N GLY A 32 -11.44 4.72 6.72
CA GLY A 32 -11.51 6.10 6.23
C GLY A 32 -11.25 6.28 4.73
N GLY A 33 -10.66 5.29 4.06
CA GLY A 33 -10.48 5.31 2.60
C GLY A 33 -9.78 6.56 2.06
N VAL A 34 -10.05 6.87 0.79
CA VAL A 34 -9.42 7.98 0.05
C VAL A 34 -9.75 9.35 0.66
N ASP A 35 -10.97 9.55 1.18
CA ASP A 35 -11.38 10.82 1.78
C ASP A 35 -10.49 11.18 2.97
N TYR A 36 -10.13 10.18 3.79
CA TYR A 36 -9.23 10.40 4.92
C TYR A 36 -7.78 10.63 4.47
N THR A 37 -7.33 9.91 3.43
CA THR A 37 -6.03 10.15 2.81
C THR A 37 -5.93 11.59 2.29
N GLU A 38 -6.95 12.10 1.61
CA GLU A 38 -6.96 13.49 1.12
C GLU A 38 -6.92 14.50 2.26
N LYS A 39 -7.79 14.32 3.26
CA LYS A 39 -7.83 15.21 4.43
C LYS A 39 -6.46 15.29 5.10
N LEU A 40 -5.82 14.15 5.37
CA LEU A 40 -4.51 14.11 6.00
C LEU A 40 -3.44 14.79 5.13
N ALA A 41 -3.44 14.50 3.82
CA ALA A 41 -2.51 15.11 2.89
C ALA A 41 -2.62 16.64 2.86
N MET A 42 -3.84 17.17 2.92
CA MET A 42 -4.08 18.62 3.02
C MET A 42 -3.60 19.19 4.35
N GLU A 43 -3.90 18.53 5.47
CA GLU A 43 -3.51 19.00 6.81
C GLU A 43 -1.99 19.05 7.01
N VAL A 44 -1.25 18.09 6.44
CA VAL A 44 0.22 18.08 6.51
C VAL A 44 0.89 18.87 5.38
N GLY A 45 0.11 19.47 4.47
CA GLY A 45 0.61 20.33 3.40
C GLY A 45 1.35 19.60 2.28
N VAL A 46 0.90 18.40 1.91
CA VAL A 46 1.40 17.70 0.71
C VAL A 46 1.13 18.56 -0.52
N GLN A 47 2.17 18.72 -1.33
CA GLN A 47 2.18 19.59 -2.50
C GLN A 47 2.97 18.93 -3.64
N GLU A 48 2.89 19.49 -4.84
CA GLU A 48 3.56 18.96 -6.03
C GLU A 48 5.07 18.78 -5.78
N GLY A 49 5.60 17.60 -6.10
CA GLY A 49 6.99 17.23 -5.86
C GLY A 49 7.35 16.86 -4.42
N ALA A 50 6.39 16.88 -3.47
CA ALA A 50 6.63 16.40 -2.12
C ALA A 50 7.06 14.94 -2.13
N LYS A 51 8.05 14.58 -1.30
CA LYS A 51 8.51 13.20 -1.15
C LYS A 51 7.79 12.54 0.02
N VAL A 52 7.06 11.46 -0.24
CA VAL A 52 6.24 10.76 0.75
C VAL A 52 6.68 9.30 0.84
N LEU A 53 6.78 8.78 2.06
CA LEU A 53 6.93 7.36 2.33
C LEU A 53 5.61 6.82 2.86
N ASP A 54 5.00 5.89 2.13
CA ASP A 54 3.80 5.16 2.55
C ASP A 54 4.22 3.80 3.11
N VAL A 55 4.00 3.58 4.42
CA VAL A 55 4.47 2.40 5.15
C VAL A 55 3.30 1.45 5.41
N ALA A 56 3.50 0.16 5.15
CA ALA A 56 2.41 -0.82 5.03
C ALA A 56 1.41 -0.38 3.94
N SER A 57 1.97 0.00 2.78
CA SER A 57 1.23 0.64 1.68
C SER A 57 0.19 -0.27 1.02
N GLY A 58 0.20 -1.58 1.31
CA GLY A 58 -0.73 -2.56 0.76
C GLY A 58 -0.78 -2.54 -0.77
N SER A 59 -1.99 -2.55 -1.32
CA SER A 59 -2.28 -2.48 -2.75
C SER A 59 -1.91 -1.14 -3.41
N GLY A 60 -1.38 -0.18 -2.63
CA GLY A 60 -0.87 1.09 -3.10
C GLY A 60 -1.89 2.23 -3.15
N GLU A 61 -3.08 2.06 -2.57
CA GLU A 61 -4.18 3.00 -2.82
C GLU A 61 -3.89 4.45 -2.40
N THR A 62 -3.32 4.63 -1.21
CA THR A 62 -2.85 5.94 -0.73
C THR A 62 -1.72 6.46 -1.61
N ALA A 63 -0.69 5.66 -1.86
CA ALA A 63 0.44 6.08 -2.69
C ALA A 63 0.03 6.54 -4.09
N LEU A 64 -0.84 5.79 -4.77
CA LEU A 64 -1.36 6.13 -6.09
C LEU A 64 -2.22 7.40 -6.03
N TYR A 65 -3.09 7.54 -5.03
CA TYR A 65 -3.92 8.73 -4.86
C TYR A 65 -3.06 9.99 -4.68
N LEU A 66 -2.05 9.94 -3.81
CA LEU A 66 -1.15 11.07 -3.56
C LEU A 66 -0.34 11.42 -4.82
N ALA A 67 0.15 10.43 -5.56
CA ALA A 67 0.86 10.65 -6.81
C ALA A 67 -0.05 11.27 -7.89
N MET A 68 -1.30 10.82 -8.04
CA MET A 68 -2.21 11.37 -9.05
C MET A 68 -2.77 12.75 -8.68
N LYS A 69 -3.25 12.91 -7.45
CA LYS A 69 -3.97 14.12 -7.03
C LYS A 69 -3.02 15.25 -6.65
N PHE A 70 -1.97 14.93 -5.90
CA PHE A 70 -1.02 15.92 -5.37
C PHE A 70 0.28 15.98 -6.18
N LYS A 71 0.49 15.07 -7.14
CA LYS A 71 1.75 14.96 -7.88
C LYS A 71 2.96 14.80 -6.95
N ALA A 72 2.75 14.10 -5.84
CA ALA A 72 3.81 13.75 -4.92
C ALA A 72 4.67 12.61 -5.49
N VAL A 73 5.95 12.60 -5.12
CA VAL A 73 6.85 11.47 -5.36
C VAL A 73 6.71 10.52 -4.18
N VAL A 74 6.05 9.38 -4.40
CA VAL A 74 5.72 8.45 -3.32
C VAL A 74 6.52 7.17 -3.43
N VAL A 75 7.12 6.74 -2.33
CA VAL A 75 7.70 5.40 -2.18
C VAL A 75 6.76 4.59 -1.29
N GLY A 76 6.22 3.50 -1.82
CA GLY A 76 5.45 2.53 -1.05
C GLY A 76 6.35 1.43 -0.51
N PHE A 77 6.23 1.14 0.79
CA PHE A 77 6.91 0.03 1.45
C PHE A 77 5.87 -0.88 2.09
N ASP A 78 5.89 -2.16 1.74
CA ASP A 78 5.05 -3.17 2.36
C ASP A 78 5.85 -4.46 2.58
N LEU A 79 5.47 -5.23 3.60
CA LEU A 79 6.10 -6.50 3.91
C LEU A 79 5.67 -7.61 2.95
N SER A 80 4.49 -7.49 2.35
CA SER A 80 4.00 -8.45 1.34
C SER A 80 4.56 -8.11 -0.03
N GLU A 81 5.40 -9.00 -0.57
CA GLU A 81 5.85 -8.91 -1.97
C GLU A 81 4.68 -8.95 -2.96
N LYS A 82 3.59 -9.65 -2.64
CA LYS A 82 2.39 -9.71 -3.49
C LYS A 82 1.68 -8.36 -3.54
N MET A 83 1.56 -7.67 -2.40
CA MET A 83 1.01 -6.32 -2.34
C MET A 83 1.85 -5.35 -3.14
N VAL A 84 3.18 -5.38 -2.95
CA VAL A 84 4.12 -4.52 -3.70
C VAL A 84 4.04 -4.78 -5.20
N ALA A 85 4.01 -6.04 -5.63
CA ALA A 85 3.89 -6.39 -7.05
C ALA A 85 2.57 -5.87 -7.65
N HIS A 86 1.47 -6.04 -6.93
CA HIS A 86 0.15 -5.55 -7.34
C HIS A 86 0.12 -4.02 -7.45
N ALA A 87 0.58 -3.31 -6.41
CA ALA A 87 0.68 -1.85 -6.40
C ALA A 87 1.56 -1.32 -7.54
N THR A 88 2.69 -1.98 -7.78
CA THR A 88 3.63 -1.64 -8.86
C THR A 88 2.98 -1.78 -10.23
N GLU A 89 2.22 -2.86 -10.45
CA GLU A 89 1.50 -3.06 -11.72
C GLU A 89 0.42 -1.99 -11.94
N ARG A 90 -0.30 -1.60 -10.89
CA ARG A 90 -1.27 -0.49 -10.96
C ARG A 90 -0.57 0.84 -11.27
N ALA A 91 0.54 1.14 -10.61
CA ALA A 91 1.35 2.32 -10.89
C ALA A 91 1.79 2.37 -12.35
N LYS A 92 2.26 1.25 -12.91
CA LYS A 92 2.63 1.15 -14.33
C LYS A 92 1.47 1.46 -15.26
N LYS A 93 0.30 0.86 -15.02
CA LYS A 93 -0.92 1.09 -15.82
C LYS A 93 -1.37 2.55 -15.79
N LEU A 94 -1.12 3.24 -14.69
CA LEU A 94 -1.42 4.67 -14.52
C LEU A 94 -0.30 5.60 -15.02
N GLY A 95 0.82 5.07 -15.51
CA GLY A 95 1.98 5.87 -15.94
C GLY A 95 2.72 6.58 -14.81
N LEU A 96 2.57 6.10 -13.58
CA LEU A 96 3.14 6.71 -12.36
C LEU A 96 4.49 6.12 -11.97
N THR A 97 5.06 5.22 -12.77
CA THR A 97 6.40 4.70 -12.51
C THR A 97 7.46 5.65 -13.04
N HIS A 98 8.05 6.44 -12.15
CA HIS A 98 9.26 7.21 -12.41
C HIS A 98 10.23 6.96 -11.24
N LEU A 99 11.47 6.58 -11.58
CA LEU A 99 12.59 6.44 -10.65
C LEU A 99 13.14 7.82 -10.28
#